data_AF-A0A7S2M9P9-F1
#
_entry.id   AF-A0A7S2M9P9-F1
#
_cell.length_a   1.000
_cell.length_b   1.000
_cell.length_c   1.000
_cell.angle_alpha   90.00
_cell.angle_beta   90.00
_cell.angle_gamma   90.00
#
_symmetry.space_group_name_H-M   'P 1'
#
loop_
_entity.id
_entity.type
_entity.pdbx_description
1 polymer ?
#
loop_
_entity_poly.entity_id
_entity_poly.type
_entity_poly.pdbx_seq_one_letter_code
_entity_poly.pdbx_strand_id
1 'polypeptide(L)'
;NGLALEHARGGLNADRQVVLAAVGQNGDALRYAAKNCTADPEVVLEAIRENWEAAYHAAAELRDSHAFVFQAVRNGFPLAQVEPQLRKDPEWQAAEKEYWIRRVRHDGDDLRHAPPRLQGARDVVLEALGQQSKIWQTAGAKGRHAILENFAGTALQYASQGLRDEAAFAKVAVRTYGLALRDLPPKLQRHTGVVEEALRSVPEAQRFAGRSVTGDDN
;
A
#
# COMPACT_ATOMS: atom_id res chain seq x y z
N ASN A 1 23.65 9.78 -23.65
CA ASN A 1 23.47 8.34 -23.40
C ASN A 1 24.27 7.98 -22.16
N GLY A 2 23.60 7.47 -21.11
CA GLY A 2 24.22 7.17 -19.82
C GLY A 2 25.35 6.13 -19.87
N LEU A 3 25.30 5.20 -20.82
CA LEU A 3 26.34 4.15 -20.96
C LEU A 3 27.72 4.68 -21.39
N ALA A 4 27.81 5.94 -21.82
CA ALA A 4 29.09 6.58 -22.12
C ALA A 4 30.04 6.63 -20.91
N LEU A 5 29.52 6.41 -19.69
CA LEU A 5 30.31 6.29 -18.46
C LEU A 5 31.38 5.18 -18.54
N GLU A 6 31.16 4.12 -19.33
CA GLU A 6 32.14 3.05 -19.58
C GLU A 6 33.48 3.57 -20.12
N HIS A 7 33.44 4.65 -20.90
CA HIS A 7 34.61 5.24 -21.54
C HIS A 7 35.18 6.44 -20.77
N ALA A 8 34.62 6.75 -19.61
CA ALA A 8 35.01 7.90 -18.81
C ALA A 8 36.44 7.74 -18.30
N ARG A 9 37.29 8.74 -18.57
CA ARG A 9 38.70 8.78 -18.12
C ARG A 9 38.88 9.78 -16.99
N GLY A 10 40.03 9.75 -16.33
CA GLY A 10 40.40 10.75 -15.32
C GLY A 10 39.54 10.72 -14.05
N GLY A 11 38.96 9.57 -13.70
CA GLY A 11 38.14 9.44 -12.50
C GLY A 11 36.72 10.00 -12.61
N LEU A 12 36.27 10.35 -13.81
CA LEU A 12 34.90 10.82 -14.06
C LEU A 12 33.83 9.78 -13.67
N ASN A 13 34.17 8.48 -13.65
CA ASN A 13 33.29 7.43 -13.13
C ASN A 13 33.21 7.38 -11.60
N ALA A 14 34.06 8.14 -10.89
CA ALA A 14 34.01 8.36 -9.45
C ALA A 14 33.44 9.74 -9.09
N ASP A 15 33.21 10.60 -10.08
CA ASP A 15 32.55 11.88 -9.88
C ASP A 15 31.05 11.65 -9.71
N ARG A 16 30.56 11.93 -8.51
CA ARG A 16 29.17 11.73 -8.11
C ARG A 16 28.18 12.42 -9.06
N GLN A 17 28.44 13.64 -9.50
CA GLN A 17 27.50 14.38 -10.36
C GLN A 17 27.47 13.80 -11.76
N VAL A 18 28.63 13.41 -12.29
CA VAL A 18 28.73 12.74 -13.60
C VAL A 18 28.00 11.40 -13.56
N VAL A 19 28.21 10.60 -12.51
CA VAL A 19 27.52 9.32 -12.35
C VAL A 19 26.01 9.51 -12.18
N LEU A 20 25.55 10.46 -11.37
CA LEU A 20 24.11 10.79 -11.24
C LEU A 20 23.48 11.13 -12.59
N ALA A 21 24.14 11.97 -13.39
CA ALA A 21 23.65 12.34 -14.72
C ALA A 21 23.64 11.15 -15.70
N ALA A 22 24.55 10.19 -15.52
CA ALA A 22 24.59 8.97 -16.32
C ALA A 22 23.47 7.99 -15.92
N VAL A 23 23.30 7.70 -14.64
CA VAL A 23 22.28 6.76 -14.15
C VAL A 23 20.86 7.29 -14.33
N GLY A 24 20.66 8.62 -14.26
CA GLY A 24 19.37 9.23 -14.58
C GLY A 24 19.00 9.14 -16.07
N GLN A 25 19.95 8.85 -16.96
CA GLN A 25 19.68 8.56 -18.38
C GLN A 25 19.53 7.05 -18.66
N ASN A 26 20.21 6.21 -17.87
CA ASN A 26 20.19 4.75 -17.99
C ASN A 26 20.77 4.15 -16.70
N GLY A 27 19.96 3.44 -15.92
CA GLY A 27 20.30 2.87 -14.62
C GLY A 27 21.43 1.84 -14.70
N ASP A 28 21.58 1.13 -15.82
CA ASP A 28 22.67 0.17 -16.04
C ASP A 28 24.04 0.84 -16.09
N ALA A 29 24.10 2.17 -16.27
CA ALA A 29 25.34 2.93 -16.18
C ALA A 29 26.03 2.75 -14.81
N LEU A 30 25.28 2.41 -13.75
CA LEU A 30 25.83 2.16 -12.41
C LEU A 30 26.94 1.10 -12.42
N ARG A 31 26.88 0.12 -13.33
CA ARG A 31 27.90 -0.94 -13.43
C ARG A 31 29.31 -0.45 -13.80
N TYR A 32 29.40 0.76 -14.36
CA TYR A 32 30.66 1.40 -14.75
C TYR A 32 31.15 2.43 -13.73
N ALA A 33 30.32 2.76 -12.73
CA ALA A 33 30.66 3.69 -11.67
C ALA A 33 31.74 3.10 -10.75
N ALA A 34 32.55 3.97 -10.17
CA ALA A 34 33.53 3.58 -9.18
C ALA A 34 32.87 3.19 -7.85
N LYS A 35 33.60 2.45 -7.02
CA LYS A 35 33.09 1.86 -5.76
C LYS A 35 32.46 2.88 -4.82
N ASN A 36 32.99 4.11 -4.77
CA ASN A 36 32.43 5.18 -3.95
C ASN A 36 31.02 5.59 -4.41
N CYS A 37 30.76 5.55 -5.71
CA CYS A 37 29.45 5.85 -6.28
C CYS A 37 28.48 4.66 -6.22
N THR A 38 28.96 3.42 -6.39
CA THR A 38 28.10 2.23 -6.20
C THR A 38 27.74 1.98 -4.73
N ALA A 39 28.48 2.59 -3.80
CA ALA A 39 28.17 2.62 -2.37
C ALA A 39 27.41 3.88 -1.92
N ASP A 40 27.12 4.82 -2.83
CA ASP A 40 26.32 6.02 -2.52
C ASP A 40 24.82 5.68 -2.66
N PRO A 41 24.06 5.72 -1.55
CA PRO A 41 22.63 5.39 -1.59
C PRO A 41 21.83 6.23 -2.58
N GLU A 42 22.12 7.52 -2.71
CA GLU A 42 21.35 8.41 -3.59
C GLU A 42 21.59 8.08 -5.06
N VAL A 43 22.85 7.78 -5.42
CA VAL A 43 23.21 7.37 -6.78
C VAL A 43 22.52 6.06 -7.14
N VAL A 44 22.54 5.08 -6.24
CA VAL A 44 21.96 3.76 -6.47
C VAL A 44 20.44 3.84 -6.53
N LEU A 45 19.80 4.62 -5.66
CA LEU A 45 18.34 4.81 -5.71
C LEU A 45 17.89 5.49 -7.00
N GLU A 46 18.67 6.45 -7.52
CA GLU A 46 18.37 7.08 -8.81
C GLU A 46 18.48 6.06 -9.96
N ALA A 47 19.51 5.21 -9.94
CA ALA A 47 19.66 4.13 -10.91
C ALA A 47 18.48 3.14 -10.85
N ILE A 48 18.04 2.76 -9.64
CA ILE A 48 16.90 1.85 -9.42
C ILE A 48 15.58 2.42 -9.95
N ARG A 49 15.38 3.75 -9.83
CA ARG A 49 14.18 4.41 -10.37
C ARG A 49 14.12 4.31 -11.89
N GLU A 50 15.26 4.37 -12.56
CA GLU A 50 15.35 4.22 -14.02
C GLU A 50 15.23 2.74 -14.42
N ASN A 51 16.08 1.88 -13.86
CA ASN A 51 16.05 0.43 -14.03
C ASN A 51 16.30 -0.26 -12.69
N TRP A 52 15.30 -0.96 -12.17
CA TRP A 52 15.40 -1.66 -10.89
C TRP A 52 16.52 -2.72 -10.86
N GLU A 53 16.91 -3.28 -12.02
CA GLU A 53 18.02 -4.23 -12.14
C GLU A 53 19.38 -3.59 -11.79
N ALA A 54 19.49 -2.26 -11.83
CA ALA A 54 20.69 -1.55 -11.40
C ALA A 54 21.06 -1.85 -9.94
N ALA A 55 20.09 -2.28 -9.11
CA ALA A 55 20.34 -2.73 -7.74
C ALA A 55 21.43 -3.81 -7.65
N TYR A 56 21.59 -4.68 -8.68
CA TYR A 56 22.63 -5.72 -8.70
C TYR A 56 24.06 -5.15 -8.79
N HIS A 57 24.21 -3.90 -9.24
CA HIS A 57 25.49 -3.21 -9.36
C HIS A 57 25.86 -2.39 -8.12
N ALA A 58 24.95 -2.28 -7.15
CA ALA A 58 25.21 -1.62 -5.88
C ALA A 58 26.26 -2.37 -5.05
N ALA A 59 26.98 -1.62 -4.22
CA ALA A 59 27.92 -2.16 -3.25
C ALA A 59 27.23 -3.18 -2.34
N ALA A 60 27.96 -4.24 -1.93
CA ALA A 60 27.40 -5.34 -1.14
C ALA A 60 26.81 -4.82 0.19
N GLU A 61 27.47 -3.84 0.79
CA GLU A 61 27.05 -3.18 2.03
C GLU A 61 25.65 -2.53 1.91
N LEU A 62 25.27 -2.03 0.72
CA LEU A 62 23.93 -1.52 0.46
C LEU A 62 22.94 -2.64 0.16
N ARG A 63 23.33 -3.63 -0.64
CA ARG A 63 22.47 -4.78 -0.98
C ARG A 63 22.09 -5.61 0.25
N ASP A 64 22.99 -5.71 1.21
CA ASP A 64 22.81 -6.46 2.46
C ASP A 64 22.15 -5.59 3.55
N SER A 65 22.03 -4.28 3.34
CA SER A 65 21.41 -3.36 4.30
C SER A 65 19.90 -3.40 4.22
N HIS A 66 19.26 -3.87 5.29
CA HIS A 66 17.79 -3.94 5.41
C HIS A 66 17.14 -2.57 5.18
N ALA A 67 17.75 -1.51 5.75
CA ALA A 67 17.26 -0.14 5.62
C ALA A 67 17.34 0.36 4.17
N PHE A 68 18.43 0.04 3.46
CA PHE A 68 18.60 0.43 2.06
C PHE A 68 17.64 -0.33 1.15
N VAL A 69 17.52 -1.66 1.29
CA VAL A 69 16.60 -2.48 0.49
C VAL A 69 15.16 -1.99 0.64
N PHE A 70 14.77 -1.53 1.83
CA PHE A 70 13.45 -0.92 2.04
C PHE A 70 13.29 0.41 1.29
N GLN A 71 14.33 1.26 1.31
CA GLN A 71 14.33 2.49 0.51
C GLN A 71 14.29 2.18 -1.00
N ALA A 72 15.00 1.15 -1.45
CA ALA A 72 14.98 0.70 -2.85
C ALA A 72 13.56 0.28 -3.27
N VAL A 73 12.86 -0.48 -2.43
CA VAL A 73 11.45 -0.89 -2.69
C VAL A 73 10.54 0.33 -2.86
N ARG A 74 10.72 1.36 -2.02
CA ARG A 74 9.96 2.62 -2.14
C ARG A 74 10.24 3.38 -3.44
N ASN A 75 11.34 3.08 -4.12
CA ASN A 75 11.81 3.74 -5.33
C ASN A 75 11.71 2.86 -6.58
N GLY A 76 10.92 1.78 -6.54
CA GLY A 76 10.62 0.96 -7.71
C GLY A 76 11.26 -0.42 -7.72
N PHE A 77 12.10 -0.76 -6.73
CA PHE A 77 12.63 -2.12 -6.61
C PHE A 77 11.48 -3.11 -6.31
N PRO A 78 11.31 -4.18 -7.11
CA PRO A 78 10.19 -5.09 -6.93
C PRO A 78 10.29 -5.86 -5.61
N LEU A 79 9.23 -5.81 -4.79
CA LEU A 79 9.11 -6.63 -3.58
C LEU A 79 9.35 -8.12 -3.85
N ALA A 80 8.98 -8.60 -5.04
CA ALA A 80 9.17 -9.99 -5.47
C ALA A 80 10.64 -10.43 -5.52
N GLN A 81 11.57 -9.49 -5.70
CA GLN A 81 13.02 -9.74 -5.78
C GLN A 81 13.72 -9.66 -4.42
N VAL A 82 13.05 -9.16 -3.37
CA VAL A 82 13.61 -9.11 -2.02
C VAL A 82 13.82 -10.53 -1.47
N GLU A 83 14.99 -10.84 -0.93
CA GLU A 83 15.30 -12.18 -0.42
C GLU A 83 14.26 -12.68 0.62
N PRO A 84 13.80 -13.94 0.54
CA PRO A 84 12.78 -14.46 1.46
C PRO A 84 13.18 -14.40 2.94
N GLN A 85 14.48 -14.49 3.25
CA GLN A 85 15.01 -14.38 4.60
C GLN A 85 14.79 -12.98 5.16
N LEU A 86 15.06 -11.95 4.36
CA LEU A 86 14.84 -10.55 4.75
C LEU A 86 13.37 -10.27 5.03
N ARG A 87 12.46 -10.84 4.25
CA ARG A 87 11.00 -10.68 4.46
C ARG A 87 10.51 -11.26 5.79
N LYS A 88 11.26 -12.20 6.39
CA LYS A 88 10.93 -12.79 7.70
C LYS A 88 11.43 -11.96 8.86
N ASP A 89 12.37 -11.05 8.63
CA ASP A 89 12.90 -10.17 9.66
C ASP A 89 11.78 -9.32 10.32
N PRO A 90 11.67 -9.30 11.66
CA PRO A 90 10.66 -8.49 12.35
C PRO A 90 10.74 -6.98 12.03
N GLU A 91 11.95 -6.43 11.88
CA GLU A 91 12.16 -5.03 11.52
C GLU A 91 11.67 -4.75 10.11
N TRP A 92 11.95 -5.66 9.16
CA TRP A 92 11.39 -5.56 7.80
C TRP A 92 9.87 -5.59 7.82
N GLN A 93 9.28 -6.53 8.58
CA GLN A 93 7.82 -6.65 8.65
C GLN A 93 7.16 -5.41 9.24
N ALA A 94 7.79 -4.79 10.23
CA ALA A 94 7.33 -3.53 10.82
C ALA A 94 7.44 -2.37 9.81
N ALA A 95 8.57 -2.24 9.12
CA ALA A 95 8.78 -1.22 8.11
C ALA A 95 7.83 -1.38 6.91
N GLU A 96 7.66 -2.60 6.40
CA GLU A 96 6.71 -2.92 5.32
C GLU A 96 5.27 -2.58 5.74
N LYS A 97 4.89 -2.91 6.99
CA LYS A 97 3.57 -2.54 7.51
C LYS A 97 3.38 -1.03 7.59
N GLU A 98 4.36 -0.28 8.07
CA GLU A 98 4.29 1.19 8.10
C GLU A 98 4.18 1.77 6.69
N TYR A 99 4.92 1.24 5.72
CA TYR A 99 4.80 1.60 4.32
C TYR A 99 3.37 1.40 3.80
N TRP A 100 2.77 0.24 4.04
CA TRP A 100 1.40 -0.04 3.63
C TRP A 100 0.38 0.84 4.35
N ILE A 101 0.53 1.08 5.66
CA ILE A 101 -0.30 2.01 6.43
C ILE A 101 -0.25 3.40 5.80
N ARG A 102 0.94 3.89 5.41
CA ARG A 102 1.09 5.19 4.76
C ARG A 102 0.41 5.24 3.40
N ARG A 103 0.52 4.17 2.60
CA ARG A 103 -0.14 4.07 1.29
C ARG A 103 -1.66 4.07 1.42
N VAL A 104 -2.21 3.21 2.27
CA VAL A 104 -3.67 3.15 2.48
C VAL A 104 -4.23 4.40 3.14
N ARG A 105 -3.39 5.15 3.87
CA ARG A 105 -3.72 6.50 4.37
C ARG A 105 -3.86 7.54 3.26
N HIS A 106 -3.17 7.38 2.13
CA HIS A 106 -3.33 8.27 0.99
C HIS A 106 -4.42 7.78 0.04
N ASP A 107 -4.46 6.48 -0.25
CA ASP A 107 -5.47 5.84 -1.09
C ASP A 107 -5.84 4.47 -0.52
N GLY A 108 -7.08 4.34 -0.02
CA GLY A 108 -7.56 3.09 0.56
C GLY A 108 -7.57 1.90 -0.40
N ASP A 109 -7.57 2.12 -1.73
CA ASP A 109 -7.55 1.05 -2.73
C ASP A 109 -6.18 0.37 -2.85
N ASP A 110 -5.11 1.03 -2.38
CA ASP A 110 -3.76 0.44 -2.35
C ASP A 110 -3.72 -0.86 -1.55
N LEU A 111 -4.66 -1.08 -0.62
CA LEU A 111 -4.77 -2.33 0.14
C LEU A 111 -4.83 -3.57 -0.77
N ARG A 112 -5.37 -3.47 -1.98
CA ARG A 112 -5.45 -4.59 -2.95
C ARG A 112 -4.08 -5.11 -3.38
N HIS A 113 -3.07 -4.25 -3.33
CA HIS A 113 -1.70 -4.56 -3.70
C HIS A 113 -0.87 -4.98 -2.49
N ALA A 114 -1.42 -4.84 -1.27
CA ALA A 114 -0.73 -5.24 -0.05
C ALA A 114 -0.51 -6.76 -0.01
N PRO A 115 0.56 -7.25 0.63
CA PRO A 115 0.74 -8.67 0.90
C PRO A 115 -0.49 -9.26 1.59
N PRO A 116 -0.87 -10.53 1.33
CA PRO A 116 -2.06 -11.14 1.92
C PRO A 116 -2.11 -11.06 3.46
N ARG A 117 -0.95 -11.14 4.11
CA ARG A 117 -0.81 -10.98 5.57
C ARG A 117 -1.23 -9.59 6.08
N LEU A 118 -1.03 -8.54 5.27
CA LEU A 118 -1.39 -7.16 5.59
C LEU A 118 -2.79 -6.79 5.10
N GLN A 119 -3.28 -7.42 4.03
CA GLN A 119 -4.69 -7.34 3.63
C GLN A 119 -5.63 -7.80 4.77
N GLY A 120 -5.20 -8.83 5.51
CA GLY A 120 -5.90 -9.31 6.71
C GLY A 120 -5.45 -8.66 8.02
N ALA A 121 -4.63 -7.62 8.02
CA ALA A 121 -4.18 -6.98 9.26
C ALA A 121 -5.18 -5.93 9.72
N ARG A 122 -5.78 -6.15 10.90
CA ARG A 122 -6.86 -5.30 11.44
C ARG A 122 -6.55 -3.80 11.40
N ASP A 123 -5.36 -3.41 11.82
CA ASP A 123 -4.95 -2.01 11.88
C ASP A 123 -4.73 -1.38 10.49
N VAL A 124 -4.15 -2.12 9.55
CA VAL A 124 -4.02 -1.66 8.15
C VAL A 124 -5.39 -1.48 7.49
N VAL A 125 -6.29 -2.44 7.68
CA VAL A 125 -7.65 -2.38 7.14
C VAL A 125 -8.44 -1.23 7.77
N LEU A 126 -8.30 -1.00 9.07
CA LEU A 126 -8.97 0.11 9.75
C LEU A 126 -8.47 1.48 9.27
N GLU A 127 -7.17 1.62 8.99
CA GLU A 127 -6.62 2.85 8.41
C GLU A 127 -7.20 3.11 7.01
N ALA A 128 -7.26 2.07 6.17
CA ALA A 128 -7.85 2.14 4.83
C ALA A 128 -9.33 2.55 4.88
N LEU A 129 -10.10 1.99 5.81
CA LEU A 129 -11.51 2.34 6.03
C LEU A 129 -11.68 3.77 6.59
N GLY A 130 -10.79 4.19 7.50
CA GLY A 130 -10.82 5.53 8.09
C GLY A 130 -10.69 6.65 7.06
N GLN A 131 -9.82 6.48 6.06
CA GLN A 131 -9.71 7.43 4.94
C GLN A 131 -10.98 7.52 4.12
N GLN A 132 -11.62 6.38 3.82
CA GLN A 132 -12.85 6.33 3.04
C GLN A 132 -13.97 7.13 3.73
N SER A 133 -14.04 7.11 5.07
CA SER A 133 -15.00 7.93 5.81
C SER A 133 -14.71 9.42 5.73
N LYS A 134 -13.45 9.83 5.82
CA LYS A 134 -13.08 11.26 5.73
C LYS A 134 -13.38 11.83 4.33
N ILE A 135 -13.06 11.07 3.29
CA ILE A 135 -13.38 11.41 1.90
C ILE A 135 -14.91 11.45 1.69
N TRP A 136 -15.65 10.49 2.25
CA TRP A 136 -17.11 10.45 2.21
C TRP A 136 -17.77 11.65 2.89
N GLN A 137 -17.33 12.00 4.10
CA GLN A 137 -17.88 13.11 4.88
C GLN A 137 -17.63 14.48 4.24
N THR A 138 -16.53 14.62 3.51
CA THR A 138 -16.14 15.89 2.86
C THR A 138 -16.71 16.05 1.45
N ALA A 139 -17.24 14.99 0.85
CA ALA A 139 -17.78 15.03 -0.51
C ALA A 139 -19.26 15.47 -0.58
N GLY A 140 -19.59 16.38 -1.50
CA GLY A 140 -20.97 16.71 -1.87
C GLY A 140 -21.70 15.51 -2.51
N ALA A 141 -23.02 15.59 -2.71
CA ALA A 141 -23.83 14.45 -3.18
C ALA A 141 -23.34 13.78 -4.48
N LYS A 142 -22.84 14.57 -5.46
CA LYS A 142 -22.22 14.04 -6.69
C LYS A 142 -20.85 13.42 -6.44
N GLY A 143 -20.05 14.00 -5.54
CA GLY A 143 -18.76 13.45 -5.12
C GLY A 143 -18.93 12.13 -4.39
N ARG A 144 -19.94 12.02 -3.53
CA ARG A 144 -20.35 10.77 -2.88
C ARG A 144 -20.70 9.71 -3.92
N HIS A 145 -21.43 10.01 -4.99
CA HIS A 145 -21.71 9.06 -6.06
C HIS A 145 -20.44 8.55 -6.78
N ALA A 146 -19.50 9.43 -7.12
CA ALA A 146 -18.21 9.04 -7.70
C ALA A 146 -17.34 8.22 -6.74
N ILE A 147 -17.43 8.50 -5.43
CA ILE A 147 -16.80 7.71 -4.36
C ILE A 147 -17.49 6.35 -4.22
N LEU A 148 -18.81 6.24 -4.43
CA LEU A 148 -19.53 4.95 -4.44
C LEU A 148 -19.14 4.07 -5.63
N GLU A 149 -18.91 4.67 -6.79
CA GLU A 149 -18.54 3.96 -8.01
C GLU A 149 -17.07 3.51 -8.00
N ASN A 150 -16.16 4.29 -7.39
CA ASN A 150 -14.71 4.03 -7.46
C ASN A 150 -14.03 3.62 -6.15
N PHE A 151 -14.54 3.99 -4.97
CA PHE A 151 -13.76 3.97 -3.72
C PHE A 151 -14.35 3.17 -2.56
N ALA A 152 -15.67 3.03 -2.47
CA ALA A 152 -16.30 2.79 -1.18
C ALA A 152 -16.77 1.34 -0.98
N GLY A 153 -15.92 0.52 -0.36
CA GLY A 153 -16.23 -0.88 0.02
C GLY A 153 -15.12 -1.89 -0.29
N THR A 154 -14.14 -1.52 -1.13
CA THR A 154 -13.11 -2.46 -1.60
C THR A 154 -12.17 -2.90 -0.48
N ALA A 155 -11.84 -2.05 0.50
CA ALA A 155 -10.93 -2.45 1.59
C ALA A 155 -11.48 -3.64 2.43
N LEU A 156 -12.80 -3.73 2.62
CA LEU A 156 -13.44 -4.89 3.28
C LEU A 156 -13.33 -6.16 2.45
N GLN A 157 -13.39 -6.06 1.13
CA GLN A 157 -13.30 -7.23 0.24
C GLN A 157 -11.94 -7.92 0.36
N TYR A 158 -10.89 -7.15 0.66
CA TYR A 158 -9.52 -7.62 0.86
C TYR A 158 -9.25 -8.05 2.31
N ALA A 159 -10.09 -7.66 3.26
CA ALA A 159 -9.98 -8.13 4.64
C ALA A 159 -10.14 -9.66 4.71
N SER A 160 -9.39 -10.29 5.60
CA SER A 160 -9.50 -11.73 5.83
C SER A 160 -10.91 -12.11 6.27
N GLN A 161 -11.33 -13.33 5.94
CA GLN A 161 -12.68 -13.81 6.27
C GLN A 161 -12.93 -13.79 7.79
N GLY A 162 -11.92 -14.13 8.61
CA GLY A 162 -12.02 -14.07 10.07
C GLY A 162 -12.35 -12.66 10.58
N LEU A 163 -11.66 -11.64 10.06
CA LEU A 163 -11.94 -10.24 10.40
C LEU A 163 -13.32 -9.77 9.94
N ARG A 164 -13.73 -10.16 8.73
CA ARG A 164 -15.07 -9.86 8.21
C ARG A 164 -16.18 -10.50 9.03
N ASP A 165 -15.91 -11.61 9.69
CA ASP A 165 -16.85 -12.35 10.52
C ASP A 165 -17.00 -11.78 11.93
N GLU A 166 -16.12 -10.88 12.36
CA GLU A 166 -16.17 -10.24 13.67
C GLU A 166 -17.23 -9.13 13.70
N ALA A 167 -18.28 -9.31 14.52
CA ALA A 167 -19.32 -8.30 14.68
C ALA A 167 -18.77 -6.94 15.18
N ALA A 168 -17.72 -6.94 16.00
CA ALA A 168 -17.07 -5.71 16.46
C ALA A 168 -16.38 -4.96 15.31
N PHE A 169 -15.69 -5.67 14.43
CA PHE A 169 -15.07 -5.09 13.24
C PHE A 169 -16.14 -4.59 12.26
N ALA A 170 -17.18 -5.38 12.01
CA ALA A 170 -18.31 -5.02 11.18
C ALA A 170 -19.00 -3.73 11.64
N LYS A 171 -19.24 -3.57 12.95
CA LYS A 171 -19.77 -2.32 13.54
C LYS A 171 -18.88 -1.11 13.25
N VAL A 172 -17.56 -1.25 13.38
CA VAL A 172 -16.63 -0.16 13.06
C VAL A 172 -16.69 0.18 11.57
N ALA A 173 -16.68 -0.83 10.71
CA ALA A 173 -16.76 -0.66 9.27
C ALA A 173 -18.03 0.09 8.84
N VAL A 174 -19.21 -0.35 9.31
CA VAL A 174 -20.49 0.28 8.95
C VAL A 174 -20.69 1.64 9.62
N ARG A 175 -20.16 1.87 10.82
CA ARG A 175 -20.16 3.19 11.45
C ARG A 175 -19.37 4.20 10.60
N THR A 176 -18.23 3.73 10.10
CA THR A 176 -17.29 4.50 9.28
C THR A 176 -17.87 4.76 7.88
N TYR A 177 -18.55 3.75 7.30
CA TYR A 177 -19.22 3.80 6.01
C TYR A 177 -20.44 2.87 5.99
N GLY A 178 -21.67 3.40 6.16
CA GLY A 178 -22.89 2.60 6.33
C GLY A 178 -23.16 1.55 5.23
N LEU A 179 -22.79 1.83 3.97
CA LEU A 179 -23.01 0.90 2.86
C LEU A 179 -22.01 -0.27 2.82
N ALA A 180 -20.99 -0.28 3.70
CA ALA A 180 -20.12 -1.45 3.94
C ALA A 180 -20.93 -2.72 4.28
N LEU A 181 -22.16 -2.57 4.75
CA LEU A 181 -23.07 -3.67 5.04
C LEU A 181 -23.22 -4.65 3.86
N ARG A 182 -23.16 -4.15 2.61
CA ARG A 182 -23.26 -4.98 1.39
C ARG A 182 -22.14 -6.01 1.24
N ASP A 183 -20.96 -5.67 1.74
CA ASP A 183 -19.72 -6.44 1.58
C ASP A 183 -19.47 -7.38 2.78
N LEU A 184 -20.34 -7.32 3.80
CA LEU A 184 -20.29 -8.19 4.97
C LEU A 184 -20.94 -9.56 4.71
N PRO A 185 -20.51 -10.62 5.42
CA PRO A 185 -21.14 -11.93 5.37
C PRO A 185 -22.65 -11.89 5.68
N PRO A 186 -23.49 -12.76 5.07
CA PRO A 186 -24.95 -12.75 5.26
C PRO A 186 -25.41 -12.82 6.73
N LYS A 187 -24.63 -13.49 7.59
CA LYS A 187 -24.89 -13.56 9.04
C LYS A 187 -24.83 -12.18 9.71
N LEU A 188 -23.93 -11.29 9.27
CA LEU A 188 -23.76 -9.94 9.82
C LEU A 188 -24.68 -8.92 9.14
N GLN A 189 -25.10 -9.16 7.91
CA GLN A 189 -26.18 -8.40 7.26
C GLN A 189 -27.53 -8.54 7.98
N ARG A 190 -27.69 -9.57 8.82
CA ARG A 190 -28.85 -9.81 9.68
C ARG A 190 -28.57 -9.53 11.16
N HIS A 191 -27.35 -9.12 11.50
CA HIS A 191 -26.98 -8.89 12.89
C HIS A 191 -27.50 -7.53 13.33
N THR A 192 -28.51 -7.51 14.21
CA THR A 192 -29.24 -6.30 14.66
C THR A 192 -28.32 -5.14 14.98
N GLY A 193 -27.34 -5.33 15.88
CA GLY A 193 -26.44 -4.25 16.27
C GLY A 193 -25.45 -3.79 15.20
N VAL A 194 -25.26 -4.53 14.10
CA VAL A 194 -24.46 -4.08 12.94
C VAL A 194 -25.35 -3.29 11.98
N VAL A 195 -26.54 -3.81 11.70
CA VAL A 195 -27.54 -3.15 10.84
C VAL A 195 -27.97 -1.81 11.41
N GLU A 196 -28.29 -1.73 12.70
CA GLU A 196 -28.65 -0.47 13.35
C GLU A 196 -27.55 0.59 13.21
N GLU A 197 -26.29 0.18 13.40
CA GLU A 197 -25.15 1.08 13.28
C GLU A 197 -24.93 1.54 11.83
N ALA A 198 -25.17 0.64 10.86
CA ALA A 198 -25.14 0.96 9.44
C ALA A 198 -26.22 1.98 9.06
N LEU A 199 -27.45 1.79 9.55
CA LEU A 199 -28.59 2.66 9.31
C LEU A 199 -28.43 4.04 9.95
N ARG A 200 -27.82 4.11 11.15
CA ARG A 200 -27.44 5.38 11.79
C ARG A 200 -26.42 6.16 10.97
N SER A 201 -25.50 5.46 10.29
CA SER A 201 -24.49 6.08 9.44
C SER A 201 -25.09 6.57 8.12
N VAL A 202 -25.81 5.69 7.41
CA VAL A 202 -26.40 5.95 6.09
C VAL A 202 -27.73 5.19 5.96
N PRO A 203 -28.90 5.87 5.87
CA PRO A 203 -30.20 5.20 5.76
C PRO A 203 -30.31 4.25 4.56
N GLU A 204 -29.63 4.55 3.46
CA GLU A 204 -29.59 3.73 2.24
C GLU A 204 -28.94 2.35 2.46
N ALA A 205 -28.28 2.11 3.60
CA ALA A 205 -27.80 0.79 3.99
C ALA A 205 -28.93 -0.24 4.18
N GLN A 206 -30.18 0.21 4.38
CA GLN A 206 -31.34 -0.65 4.57
C GLN A 206 -31.53 -1.69 3.46
N ARG A 207 -31.19 -1.35 2.22
CA ARG A 207 -31.29 -2.27 1.07
C ARG A 207 -30.40 -3.51 1.18
N PHE A 208 -29.40 -3.48 2.07
CA PHE A 208 -28.46 -4.58 2.32
C PHE A 208 -28.71 -5.29 3.65
N ALA A 209 -29.65 -4.80 4.46
CA ALA A 209 -30.08 -5.49 5.66
C ALA A 209 -30.92 -6.73 5.27
N GLY A 210 -30.70 -7.86 5.94
CA GLY A 210 -31.54 -9.03 5.73
C GLY A 210 -32.96 -8.78 6.25
N ARG A 211 -33.97 -9.37 5.55
CA ARG A 211 -35.42 -9.18 5.75
C ARG A 211 -35.96 -9.32 7.19
N SER A 212 -35.17 -9.77 8.17
CA SER A 212 -35.62 -10.06 9.54
C SER A 212 -35.26 -8.98 10.57
N VAL A 213 -34.56 -7.91 10.20
CA VAL A 213 -34.10 -6.87 11.16
C VAL A 213 -34.93 -5.59 11.09
N THR A 214 -35.58 -5.36 9.95
CA THR A 214 -36.53 -4.26 9.77
C THR A 214 -37.89 -4.79 10.21
N GLY A 215 -38.33 -4.42 11.40
CA GLY A 215 -39.67 -4.74 11.87
C GLY A 215 -40.72 -4.22 10.90
N ASP A 216 -41.25 -5.13 10.10
CA ASP A 216 -42.64 -5.13 9.67
C ASP A 216 -43.34 -6.22 10.51
N ASP A 217 -43.51 -5.93 11.80
CA ASP A 217 -44.62 -6.49 12.58
C ASP A 217 -45.68 -5.38 12.69
N ASN A 218 -46.40 -5.16 11.59
CA ASN A 218 -47.84 -4.82 11.57
C ASN A 218 -48.41 -4.87 10.15
#